data_AF-A0A372QJK5-F1
#
_entry.id   AF-A0A372QJK5-F1
#
_cell.length_a   1.000
_cell.length_b   1.000
_cell.length_c   1.000
_cell.angle_alpha   90.00
_cell.angle_beta   90.00
_cell.angle_gamma   90.00
#
_symmetry.space_group_name_H-M   'P 1'
#
loop_
_entity.id
_entity.type
_entity.pdbx_description
1 polymer ?
#
loop_
_entity_poly.entity_id
_entity_poly.type
_entity_poly.pdbx_seq_one_letter_code
_entity_poly.pdbx_strand_id
1 'polypeptide(L)'
;MPKVKTKKTSENIPKEITEYPKTDVILYIDGRQSYHYRVKKEGLYLQPPILAYFQGKNKYKIPDSYCVETTWGQGNNKQTVEYSINYIREKPFFKVMYRLNFSEDVCSNTSPTAAANAIIRKLFPNNEKTLMSGIHLFGIHLETLKQARESKRESNSNIQLKQIKPIEHCGKSIIYKRQRKFGDQLKEQVQIEGAKIYSKDQVIFKQISYNVKHMGFQIAYGSKDDREKEKKLTSIVQVIDQNYMSCESYRALAAVEPDLEREWIVSEQRLKITKNMNQKIAISLINIPIIPTLDELDFVESSYIFDERITEIKNITKEGHRNAKDILTYIVPALILKGVLDVSNPIIHLRISGDERNVERKIKQVMITIAILNDEQNIHKPDHHYTTILFPGIESYELLEVMMLPFIQELNDLKNYGLKINNIIWKFELYFSSDWKFLSICLGFNAANSYYFCPWCQISKHDQINNQTNWKIKNGSNTWNYTSLMGNDKLKVLKDFDLAEDWLELFLTPDRVIPNSNRIEKGLYSPSAITPYIHVLMYHISEFMEIHKQWDVKTFSCAPVEKKNHQQVTYYFRQSFKGGGSKHKSVIKEILENTLDFNMNLEIASWKIKLQVEKKHFALRYRPCLKDIPWTSV
;
A
#
# COMPACT_ATOMS: atom_id res chain seq x y z
N MET A 1 -51.13 -40.80 91.98
CA MET A 1 -51.92 -40.42 90.77
C MET A 1 -50.98 -39.71 89.78
N PRO A 2 -51.19 -39.84 88.46
CA PRO A 2 -50.14 -40.23 87.52
C PRO A 2 -49.29 -39.08 86.94
N LYS A 3 -48.07 -39.48 86.54
CA LYS A 3 -47.13 -38.74 85.69
C LYS A 3 -47.80 -38.30 84.38
N VAL A 4 -47.87 -36.99 84.13
CA VAL A 4 -48.09 -36.46 82.79
C VAL A 4 -46.72 -36.14 82.18
N LYS A 5 -46.34 -36.92 81.17
CA LYS A 5 -45.19 -36.66 80.31
C LYS A 5 -45.48 -35.41 79.47
N THR A 6 -44.77 -34.32 79.72
CA THR A 6 -44.59 -33.27 78.70
C THR A 6 -43.39 -33.63 77.84
N LYS A 7 -43.66 -34.27 76.70
CA LYS A 7 -42.72 -34.36 75.57
C LYS A 7 -42.33 -32.94 75.15
N LYS A 8 -41.11 -32.51 75.45
CA LYS A 8 -40.45 -31.45 74.68
C LYS A 8 -39.80 -32.09 73.46
N THR A 9 -40.56 -32.23 72.38
CA THR A 9 -40.01 -32.39 71.04
C THR A 9 -39.77 -31.00 70.47
N SER A 10 -38.58 -30.43 70.69
CA SER A 10 -38.09 -29.39 69.79
C SER A 10 -37.62 -30.09 68.52
N GLU A 11 -38.44 -30.02 67.47
CA GLU A 11 -38.02 -30.46 66.15
C GLU A 11 -36.81 -29.60 65.73
N ASN A 12 -35.62 -30.19 65.72
CA ASN A 12 -34.40 -29.57 65.20
C ASN A 12 -34.51 -29.51 63.67
N ILE A 13 -35.14 -28.47 63.14
CA ILE A 13 -35.29 -28.25 61.70
C ILE A 13 -33.98 -27.69 61.13
N PRO A 14 -33.46 -28.23 60.00
CA PRO A 14 -32.28 -27.68 59.35
C PRO A 14 -32.46 -26.20 58.97
N LYS A 15 -31.48 -25.36 59.28
CA LYS A 15 -31.56 -23.91 59.07
C LYS A 15 -30.30 -23.36 58.38
N GLU A 16 -30.51 -22.58 57.34
CA GLU A 16 -29.49 -21.77 56.66
C GLU A 16 -29.58 -20.32 57.18
N ILE A 17 -28.44 -19.74 57.57
CA ILE A 17 -28.31 -18.36 58.04
C ILE A 17 -27.26 -17.68 57.17
N THR A 18 -27.70 -16.70 56.37
CA THR A 18 -26.83 -16.01 55.42
C THR A 18 -27.37 -14.64 55.03
N GLU A 19 -26.46 -13.72 54.69
CA GLU A 19 -26.75 -12.44 54.03
C GLU A 19 -26.25 -12.43 52.57
N TYR A 20 -25.97 -13.61 52.00
CA TYR A 20 -25.48 -13.76 50.63
C TYR A 20 -26.41 -13.09 49.61
N PRO A 21 -25.89 -12.34 48.62
CA PRO A 21 -24.48 -12.19 48.24
C PRO A 21 -23.75 -11.01 48.91
N LYS A 22 -24.32 -10.34 49.92
CA LYS A 22 -23.64 -9.20 50.60
C LYS A 22 -22.38 -9.65 51.35
N THR A 23 -22.40 -10.86 51.88
CA THR A 23 -21.24 -11.55 52.45
C THR A 23 -21.06 -12.89 51.74
N ASP A 24 -19.82 -13.37 51.64
CA ASP A 24 -19.48 -14.67 51.04
C ASP A 24 -19.64 -15.85 52.02
N VAL A 25 -20.22 -15.61 53.20
CA VAL A 25 -20.32 -16.59 54.28
C VAL A 25 -21.75 -17.12 54.42
N ILE A 26 -21.88 -18.45 54.51
CA ILE A 26 -23.14 -19.15 54.74
C ILE A 26 -22.95 -20.07 55.95
N LEU A 27 -23.83 -19.96 56.95
CA LEU A 27 -23.88 -20.87 58.08
C LEU A 27 -25.06 -21.83 57.93
N TYR A 28 -24.80 -23.12 57.95
CA TYR A 28 -25.83 -24.16 57.91
C TYR A 28 -25.82 -25.00 59.18
N ILE A 29 -26.99 -25.27 59.73
CA ILE A 29 -27.18 -26.08 60.94
C ILE A 29 -28.16 -27.20 60.63
N ASP A 30 -27.69 -28.45 60.59
CA ASP A 30 -28.49 -29.66 60.30
C ASP A 30 -29.08 -30.30 61.58
N GLY A 31 -29.26 -29.50 62.63
CA GLY A 31 -29.74 -29.96 63.94
C GLY A 31 -28.74 -30.77 64.79
N ARG A 32 -27.62 -31.24 64.22
CA ARG A 32 -26.53 -31.97 64.92
C ARG A 32 -25.16 -31.31 64.81
N GLN A 33 -24.86 -30.71 63.66
CA GLN A 33 -23.57 -30.08 63.35
C GLN A 33 -23.81 -28.77 62.63
N SER A 34 -22.90 -27.82 62.84
CA SER A 34 -22.83 -26.57 62.09
C SER A 34 -21.70 -26.62 61.06
N TYR A 35 -22.01 -26.12 59.87
CA TYR A 35 -21.08 -25.98 58.76
C TYR A 35 -20.97 -24.50 58.40
N HIS A 36 -19.75 -23.99 58.38
CA HIS A 36 -19.45 -22.64 57.92
C HIS A 36 -18.85 -22.73 56.51
N TYR A 37 -19.56 -22.17 55.53
CA TYR A 37 -19.10 -22.09 54.15
C TYR A 37 -18.62 -20.68 53.85
N ARG A 38 -17.47 -20.56 53.17
CA ARG A 38 -17.02 -19.34 52.52
C ARG A 38 -16.97 -19.57 51.01
N VAL A 39 -17.83 -18.87 50.28
CA VAL A 39 -18.05 -19.08 48.85
C VAL A 39 -16.98 -18.32 48.07
N LYS A 40 -15.97 -19.03 47.53
CA LYS A 40 -14.95 -18.44 46.67
C LYS A 40 -15.44 -18.26 45.24
N LYS A 41 -16.19 -19.23 44.73
CA LYS A 41 -16.75 -19.21 43.37
C LYS A 41 -18.06 -19.99 43.33
N GLU A 42 -19.15 -19.33 42.93
CA GLU A 42 -20.49 -19.94 42.91
C GLU A 42 -20.64 -21.11 41.93
N GLY A 43 -19.87 -21.12 40.83
CA GLY A 43 -20.05 -22.08 39.73
C GLY A 43 -21.36 -21.91 38.95
N LEU A 44 -21.53 -22.68 37.87
CA LEU A 44 -22.69 -22.61 36.97
C LEU A 44 -23.26 -24.01 36.71
N TYR A 45 -24.59 -24.12 36.58
CA TYR A 45 -25.19 -25.37 36.09
C TYR A 45 -25.03 -25.46 34.57
N LEU A 46 -24.38 -26.53 34.11
CA LEU A 46 -24.32 -26.86 32.68
C LEU A 46 -25.71 -27.24 32.15
N GLN A 47 -25.88 -27.25 30.83
CA GLN A 47 -27.13 -27.64 30.18
C GLN A 47 -27.18 -29.16 29.97
N PRO A 48 -28.38 -29.78 29.94
CA PRO A 48 -28.53 -31.14 29.45
C PRO A 48 -27.94 -31.28 28.03
N PRO A 49 -27.28 -32.40 27.67
CA PRO A 49 -27.19 -33.67 28.42
C PRO A 49 -26.02 -33.74 29.42
N ILE A 50 -25.17 -32.71 29.53
CA ILE A 50 -23.93 -32.75 30.32
C ILE A 50 -24.21 -32.56 31.84
N LEU A 51 -25.31 -31.89 32.19
CA LEU A 51 -25.67 -31.60 33.58
C LEU A 51 -25.77 -32.88 34.44
N ALA A 52 -24.84 -33.04 35.39
CA ALA A 52 -24.84 -34.15 36.32
C ALA A 52 -25.69 -33.86 37.58
N TYR A 53 -26.21 -34.91 38.18
CA TYR A 53 -27.00 -34.87 39.41
C TYR A 53 -26.42 -35.79 40.47
N PHE A 54 -26.54 -35.40 41.73
CA PHE A 54 -26.25 -36.28 42.85
C PHE A 54 -27.38 -37.33 42.98
N GLN A 55 -27.02 -38.63 43.04
CA GLN A 55 -27.98 -39.71 43.25
C GLN A 55 -28.30 -39.85 44.75
N GLY A 56 -29.54 -39.53 45.13
CA GLY A 56 -30.08 -39.61 46.48
C GLY A 56 -31.58 -39.25 46.50
N LYS A 57 -32.21 -39.23 47.69
CA LYS A 57 -33.64 -38.87 47.84
C LYS A 57 -33.96 -37.47 47.29
N ASN A 58 -32.99 -36.56 47.36
CA ASN A 58 -33.03 -35.23 46.74
C ASN A 58 -32.00 -35.19 45.59
N LYS A 59 -32.44 -35.02 44.35
CA LYS A 59 -31.55 -34.92 43.17
C LYS A 59 -30.97 -33.50 43.09
N TYR A 60 -29.77 -33.30 43.62
CA TYR A 60 -29.08 -32.00 43.55
C TYR A 60 -28.30 -31.85 42.24
N LYS A 61 -28.42 -30.70 41.57
CA LYS A 61 -27.64 -30.35 40.36
C LYS A 61 -26.19 -30.08 40.74
N ILE A 62 -25.24 -30.58 39.94
CA ILE A 62 -23.81 -30.40 40.20
C ILE A 62 -23.28 -29.21 39.38
N PRO A 63 -22.80 -28.12 40.02
CA PRO A 63 -22.25 -26.97 39.31
C PRO A 63 -20.85 -27.26 38.74
N ASP A 64 -20.53 -26.64 37.61
CA ASP A 64 -19.19 -26.55 37.07
C ASP A 64 -18.46 -25.31 37.62
N SER A 65 -17.13 -25.36 37.67
CA SER A 65 -16.27 -24.26 38.09
C SER A 65 -16.64 -23.71 39.48
N TYR A 66 -17.04 -24.59 40.40
CA TYR A 66 -17.47 -24.25 41.76
C TYR A 66 -16.32 -24.36 42.76
N CYS A 67 -16.22 -23.43 43.71
CA CYS A 67 -15.23 -23.46 44.78
C CYS A 67 -15.78 -22.89 46.10
N VAL A 68 -15.59 -23.62 47.20
CA VAL A 68 -16.04 -23.25 48.55
C VAL A 68 -15.04 -23.72 49.59
N GLU A 69 -14.77 -22.89 50.61
CA GLU A 69 -14.11 -23.35 51.82
C GLU A 69 -15.16 -23.77 52.84
N THR A 70 -15.03 -24.96 53.40
CA THR A 70 -15.96 -25.48 54.40
C THR A 70 -15.23 -25.73 55.71
N THR A 71 -15.76 -25.16 56.78
CA THR A 71 -15.27 -25.37 58.15
C THR A 71 -16.33 -26.08 58.99
N TRP A 72 -15.96 -27.19 59.65
CA TRP A 72 -16.85 -27.94 60.55
C TRP A 72 -16.10 -28.38 61.81
N GLY A 73 -16.85 -28.69 62.87
CA GLY A 73 -16.31 -29.09 64.19
C GLY A 73 -16.46 -28.02 65.27
N GLN A 74 -16.16 -28.39 66.53
CA GLN A 74 -16.34 -27.54 67.71
C GLN A 74 -15.00 -27.26 68.42
N GLY A 75 -14.83 -26.03 68.91
CA GLY A 75 -13.63 -25.62 69.65
C GLY A 75 -12.33 -25.78 68.84
N ASN A 76 -11.30 -26.38 69.44
CA ASN A 76 -10.00 -26.59 68.83
C ASN A 76 -9.99 -27.71 67.76
N ASN A 77 -11.10 -28.42 67.59
CA ASN A 77 -11.23 -29.51 66.60
C ASN A 77 -11.84 -29.04 65.27
N LYS A 78 -11.90 -27.72 65.03
CA LYS A 78 -12.36 -27.17 63.75
C LYS A 78 -11.41 -27.57 62.62
N GLN A 79 -11.99 -28.15 61.57
CA GLN A 79 -11.28 -28.48 60.35
C GLN A 79 -11.80 -27.57 59.24
N THR A 80 -10.88 -26.92 58.53
CA THR A 80 -11.17 -26.08 57.37
C THR A 80 -10.46 -26.65 56.16
N VAL A 81 -11.21 -26.88 55.09
CA VAL A 81 -10.63 -27.38 53.83
C VAL A 81 -11.35 -26.73 52.64
N GLU A 82 -10.68 -26.66 51.50
CA GLU A 82 -11.20 -26.05 50.27
C GLU A 82 -11.66 -27.11 49.28
N TYR A 83 -12.86 -26.93 48.74
CA TYR A 83 -13.48 -27.83 47.78
C TYR A 83 -13.61 -27.16 46.43
N SER A 84 -13.37 -27.91 45.37
CA SER A 84 -13.67 -27.49 44.00
C SER A 84 -14.33 -28.59 43.18
N ILE A 85 -15.21 -28.17 42.27
CA ILE A 85 -15.87 -29.03 41.29
C ILE A 85 -15.62 -28.45 39.90
N ASN A 86 -15.05 -29.26 39.01
CA ASN A 86 -14.84 -28.93 37.61
C ASN A 86 -15.27 -30.09 36.73
N TYR A 87 -15.84 -29.82 35.56
CA TYR A 87 -16.16 -30.86 34.58
C TYR A 87 -14.96 -31.12 33.68
N ILE A 88 -14.46 -32.35 33.70
CA ILE A 88 -13.35 -32.81 32.84
C ILE A 88 -13.91 -33.89 31.92
N ARG A 89 -13.84 -33.67 30.60
CA ARG A 89 -14.43 -34.58 29.59
C ARG A 89 -15.91 -34.89 29.90
N GLU A 90 -16.70 -33.84 30.13
CA GLU A 90 -18.15 -33.89 30.40
C GLU A 90 -18.56 -34.63 31.69
N LYS A 91 -17.62 -34.97 32.58
CA LYS A 91 -17.90 -35.60 33.88
C LYS A 91 -17.43 -34.73 35.04
N PRO A 92 -18.20 -34.65 36.15
CA PRO A 92 -17.80 -33.85 37.29
C PRO A 92 -16.60 -34.48 38.01
N PHE A 93 -15.61 -33.67 38.30
CA PHE A 93 -14.40 -34.01 39.04
C PHE A 93 -14.38 -33.24 40.36
N PHE A 94 -14.34 -33.98 41.47
CA PHE A 94 -14.42 -33.45 42.82
C PHE A 94 -13.03 -33.42 43.44
N LYS A 95 -12.53 -32.23 43.76
CA LYS A 95 -11.22 -32.04 44.38
C LYS A 95 -11.37 -31.36 45.73
N VAL A 96 -10.61 -31.81 46.71
CA VAL A 96 -10.57 -31.19 48.04
C VAL A 96 -9.14 -31.01 48.48
N MET A 97 -8.82 -29.81 48.95
CA MET A 97 -7.50 -29.43 49.41
C MET A 97 -7.53 -29.17 50.92
N TYR A 98 -6.59 -29.76 51.65
CA TYR A 98 -6.51 -29.76 53.11
C TYR A 98 -5.06 -29.51 53.59
N ARG A 99 -4.84 -29.39 54.91
CA ARG A 99 -3.61 -28.93 55.59
C ARG A 99 -3.30 -27.43 55.44
N LEU A 100 -2.23 -26.97 56.11
CA LEU A 100 -1.72 -25.60 56.06
C LEU A 100 -1.60 -25.13 54.61
N ASN A 101 -2.23 -23.99 54.30
CA ASN A 101 -2.30 -23.36 52.99
C ASN A 101 -2.82 -24.26 51.85
N PHE A 102 -3.65 -25.27 52.16
CA PHE A 102 -4.26 -26.16 51.16
C PHE A 102 -3.22 -26.88 50.27
N SER A 103 -2.11 -27.30 50.88
CA SER A 103 -0.94 -27.88 50.21
C SER A 103 -1.12 -29.32 49.73
N GLU A 104 -2.08 -30.06 50.28
CA GLU A 104 -2.37 -31.44 49.89
C GLU A 104 -3.80 -31.57 49.36
N ASP A 105 -4.04 -32.51 48.44
CA ASP A 105 -5.36 -32.76 47.88
C ASP A 105 -5.81 -34.23 47.87
N VAL A 106 -7.11 -34.41 47.73
CA VAL A 106 -7.80 -35.65 47.46
C VAL A 106 -8.80 -35.40 46.34
N CYS A 107 -8.81 -36.30 45.36
CA CYS A 107 -9.68 -36.20 44.20
C CYS A 107 -10.59 -37.43 44.08
N SER A 108 -11.77 -37.23 43.50
CA SER A 108 -12.72 -38.27 43.14
C SER A 108 -13.39 -37.93 41.82
N ASN A 109 -13.46 -38.92 40.92
CA ASN A 109 -14.23 -38.85 39.67
C ASN A 109 -15.56 -39.61 39.77
N THR A 110 -15.91 -40.15 40.95
CA THR A 110 -17.11 -40.99 41.15
C THR A 110 -18.22 -40.25 41.88
N SER A 111 -17.93 -39.62 43.03
CA SER A 111 -18.89 -38.82 43.80
C SER A 111 -18.23 -37.87 44.80
N PRO A 112 -18.93 -36.80 45.23
CA PRO A 112 -18.49 -35.93 46.32
C PRO A 112 -18.31 -36.67 47.65
N THR A 113 -19.15 -37.67 47.93
CA THR A 113 -19.07 -38.47 49.17
C THR A 113 -17.83 -39.36 49.19
N ALA A 114 -17.41 -39.89 48.04
CA ALA A 114 -16.15 -40.60 47.94
C ALA A 114 -14.96 -39.68 48.23
N ALA A 115 -14.96 -38.44 47.71
CA ALA A 115 -13.93 -37.45 48.05
C ALA A 115 -13.94 -37.10 49.55
N ALA A 116 -15.13 -36.83 50.11
CA ALA A 116 -15.33 -36.51 51.52
C ALA A 116 -14.76 -37.60 52.45
N ASN A 117 -15.11 -38.86 52.21
CA ASN A 117 -14.66 -39.98 53.04
C ASN A 117 -13.17 -40.25 52.87
N ALA A 118 -12.61 -40.04 51.67
CA ALA A 118 -11.18 -40.18 51.45
C ALA A 118 -10.37 -39.16 52.27
N ILE A 119 -10.89 -37.95 52.47
CA ILE A 119 -10.25 -36.93 53.33
C ILE A 119 -10.39 -37.27 54.80
N ILE A 120 -11.57 -37.76 55.23
CA ILE A 120 -11.77 -38.16 56.63
C ILE A 120 -10.80 -39.26 57.04
N ARG A 121 -10.54 -40.23 56.15
CA ARG A 121 -9.51 -41.24 56.36
C ARG A 121 -8.09 -40.65 56.48
N LYS A 122 -7.79 -39.57 55.75
CA LYS A 122 -6.49 -38.89 55.82
C LYS A 122 -6.35 -37.99 57.06
N LEU A 123 -7.41 -37.28 57.47
CA LEU A 123 -7.42 -36.41 58.64
C LEU A 123 -7.51 -37.18 59.96
N PHE A 124 -8.20 -38.33 59.95
CA PHE A 124 -8.43 -39.16 61.14
C PHE A 124 -8.17 -40.65 60.84
N PRO A 125 -6.90 -41.06 60.66
CA PRO A 125 -6.55 -42.43 60.28
C PRO A 125 -7.00 -43.51 61.29
N ASN A 126 -7.20 -43.14 62.56
CA ASN A 126 -7.62 -44.07 63.62
C ASN A 126 -9.15 -44.20 63.78
N ASN A 127 -9.95 -43.58 62.91
CA ASN A 127 -11.41 -43.49 63.05
C ASN A 127 -12.16 -43.99 61.79
N GLU A 128 -12.03 -45.29 61.50
CA GLU A 128 -12.57 -45.91 60.27
C GLU A 128 -14.10 -45.89 60.15
N LYS A 129 -14.83 -45.70 61.26
CA LYS A 129 -16.30 -45.73 61.28
C LYS A 129 -16.95 -44.39 60.94
N THR A 130 -16.19 -43.30 60.85
CA THR A 130 -16.76 -41.97 60.60
C THR A 130 -16.91 -41.74 59.09
N LEU A 131 -18.15 -41.58 58.64
CA LEU A 131 -18.49 -41.21 57.26
C LEU A 131 -19.02 -39.77 57.23
N MET A 132 -18.60 -39.01 56.22
CA MET A 132 -19.08 -37.65 56.01
C MET A 132 -19.89 -37.56 54.72
N SER A 133 -20.99 -36.82 54.80
CA SER A 133 -21.82 -36.53 53.64
C SER A 133 -21.09 -35.55 52.73
N GLY A 134 -20.78 -35.98 51.50
CA GLY A 134 -20.22 -35.08 50.48
C GLY A 134 -21.18 -33.95 50.10
N ILE A 135 -22.49 -34.14 50.27
CA ILE A 135 -23.50 -33.09 50.01
C ILE A 135 -23.35 -31.94 51.01
N HIS A 136 -23.15 -32.25 52.30
CA HIS A 136 -22.93 -31.23 53.32
C HIS A 136 -21.54 -30.63 53.15
N LEU A 137 -20.54 -31.47 52.98
CA LEU A 137 -19.16 -31.03 52.93
C LEU A 137 -18.87 -30.08 51.75
N PHE A 138 -19.49 -30.32 50.59
CA PHE A 138 -19.40 -29.43 49.42
C PHE A 138 -20.48 -28.33 49.40
N GLY A 139 -21.39 -28.24 50.37
CA GLY A 139 -22.44 -27.20 50.38
C GLY A 139 -23.39 -27.25 49.18
N ILE A 140 -23.54 -28.40 48.50
CA ILE A 140 -24.34 -28.53 47.27
C ILE A 140 -25.85 -28.35 47.56
N HIS A 141 -26.27 -28.66 48.78
CA HIS A 141 -27.66 -28.56 49.25
C HIS A 141 -28.09 -27.14 49.61
N LEU A 142 -27.17 -26.17 49.67
CA LEU A 142 -27.48 -24.79 50.08
C LEU A 142 -28.47 -24.16 49.11
N GLU A 143 -29.64 -23.77 49.63
CA GLU A 143 -30.75 -23.29 48.81
C GLU A 143 -30.45 -21.88 48.29
N THR A 144 -29.74 -21.06 49.08
CA THR A 144 -29.32 -19.72 48.66
C THR A 144 -28.40 -19.75 47.43
N LEU A 145 -27.46 -20.69 47.37
CA LEU A 145 -26.60 -20.86 46.18
C LEU A 145 -27.35 -21.45 44.99
N LYS A 146 -28.33 -22.32 45.22
CA LYS A 146 -29.20 -22.83 44.17
C LYS A 146 -30.03 -21.69 43.55
N GLN A 147 -30.68 -20.88 44.39
CA GLN A 147 -31.45 -19.72 43.94
C GLN A 147 -30.56 -18.69 43.23
N ALA A 148 -29.34 -18.42 43.71
CA ALA A 148 -28.39 -17.51 43.04
C ALA A 148 -28.03 -18.00 41.62
N ARG A 149 -27.81 -19.31 41.45
CA ARG A 149 -27.52 -19.90 40.12
C ARG A 149 -28.73 -19.91 39.20
N GLU A 150 -29.93 -20.15 39.74
CA GLU A 150 -31.18 -20.20 38.98
C GLU A 150 -31.70 -18.80 38.61
N SER A 151 -31.56 -17.80 39.49
CA SER A 151 -31.89 -16.39 39.22
C SER A 151 -30.94 -15.75 38.19
N LYS A 152 -29.67 -16.15 38.14
CA LYS A 152 -28.76 -15.84 37.00
C LYS A 152 -29.26 -16.44 35.68
N ARG A 153 -30.10 -17.48 35.72
CA ARG A 153 -30.72 -18.09 34.54
C ARG A 153 -31.95 -17.32 34.09
N GLU A 154 -32.73 -16.78 35.03
CA GLU A 154 -33.95 -15.99 34.76
C GLU A 154 -33.64 -14.54 34.30
N SER A 155 -32.60 -13.93 34.88
CA SER A 155 -32.05 -12.66 34.37
C SER A 155 -31.35 -12.84 33.01
N ASN A 156 -30.82 -14.03 32.73
CA ASN A 156 -30.34 -14.42 31.39
C ASN A 156 -31.43 -15.00 30.47
N SER A 157 -32.68 -15.19 30.91
CA SER A 157 -33.80 -15.60 30.04
C SER A 157 -34.58 -14.42 29.49
N ASN A 158 -34.44 -13.22 30.08
CA ASN A 158 -34.85 -11.96 29.45
C ASN A 158 -33.82 -11.42 28.45
N ILE A 159 -32.63 -12.01 28.41
CA ILE A 159 -31.98 -12.23 27.11
C ILE A 159 -32.70 -13.45 26.55
N GLN A 160 -33.78 -13.20 25.82
CA GLN A 160 -34.09 -14.04 24.68
C GLN A 160 -32.72 -14.30 24.04
N LEU A 161 -32.24 -15.55 24.05
CA LEU A 161 -31.34 -16.01 23.01
C LEU A 161 -32.08 -15.61 21.74
N LYS A 162 -31.87 -14.37 21.27
CA LYS A 162 -32.02 -14.01 19.87
C LYS A 162 -31.28 -15.14 19.25
N GLN A 163 -32.01 -16.10 18.66
CA GLN A 163 -31.43 -17.13 17.84
C GLN A 163 -30.38 -16.39 17.04
N ILE A 164 -29.12 -16.66 17.34
CA ILE A 164 -28.03 -15.85 16.83
C ILE A 164 -28.16 -16.07 15.34
N LYS A 165 -28.67 -15.05 14.64
CA LYS A 165 -29.11 -15.19 13.26
C LYS A 165 -27.98 -15.91 12.51
N PRO A 166 -28.26 -17.03 11.81
CA PRO A 166 -27.22 -17.78 11.13
C PRO A 166 -26.42 -16.82 10.26
N ILE A 167 -25.11 -17.03 10.16
CA ILE A 167 -24.20 -16.05 9.54
C ILE A 167 -24.61 -15.69 8.11
N GLU A 168 -25.23 -16.63 7.38
CA GLU A 168 -25.82 -16.47 6.03
C GLU A 168 -26.92 -15.41 5.98
N HIS A 169 -27.63 -15.19 7.09
CA HIS A 169 -28.69 -14.20 7.16
C HIS A 169 -28.26 -12.93 7.91
N CYS A 170 -26.99 -12.79 8.31
CA CYS A 170 -26.48 -11.59 8.98
C CYS A 170 -26.03 -10.53 7.98
N GLY A 171 -26.39 -9.27 8.24
CA GLY A 171 -25.76 -8.14 7.57
C GLY A 171 -24.29 -7.97 7.99
N LYS A 172 -23.48 -7.35 7.12
CA LYS A 172 -22.04 -7.14 7.33
C LYS A 172 -21.70 -6.54 8.70
N SER A 173 -22.48 -5.57 9.18
CA SER A 173 -22.26 -4.92 10.48
C SER A 173 -22.39 -5.87 11.68
N ILE A 174 -23.32 -6.83 11.63
CA ILE A 174 -23.50 -7.84 12.67
C ILE A 174 -22.35 -8.84 12.64
N ILE A 175 -21.90 -9.24 11.45
CA ILE A 175 -20.74 -10.11 11.26
C ILE A 175 -19.49 -9.47 11.86
N TYR A 176 -19.22 -8.19 11.57
CA TYR A 176 -18.08 -7.45 12.14
C TYR A 176 -18.14 -7.38 13.67
N LYS A 177 -19.32 -7.10 14.26
CA LYS A 177 -19.47 -7.08 15.73
C LYS A 177 -19.17 -8.43 16.37
N ARG A 178 -19.60 -9.53 15.74
CA ARG A 178 -19.32 -10.89 16.20
C ARG A 178 -17.84 -11.25 16.07
N GLN A 179 -17.23 -10.92 14.93
CA GLN A 179 -15.80 -11.12 14.68
C GLN A 179 -14.96 -10.40 15.74
N ARG A 180 -15.27 -9.12 16.03
CA ARG A 180 -14.56 -8.35 17.06
C ARG A 180 -14.70 -8.97 18.44
N LYS A 181 -15.93 -9.32 18.86
CA LYS A 181 -16.19 -9.94 20.17
C LYS A 181 -15.45 -11.27 20.33
N PHE A 182 -15.52 -12.14 19.32
CA PHE A 182 -14.80 -13.41 19.31
C PHE A 182 -13.29 -13.16 19.39
N GLY A 183 -12.80 -12.20 18.61
CA GLY A 183 -11.40 -11.86 18.58
C GLY A 183 -10.86 -11.34 19.92
N ASP A 184 -11.57 -10.42 20.55
CA ASP A 184 -11.16 -9.81 21.82
C ASP A 184 -11.09 -10.86 22.95
N GLN A 185 -12.11 -11.73 23.03
CA GLN A 185 -12.15 -12.83 24.01
C GLN A 185 -10.97 -13.79 23.83
N LEU A 186 -10.62 -14.11 22.59
CA LEU A 186 -9.55 -15.05 22.29
C LEU A 186 -8.16 -14.44 22.57
N LYS A 187 -7.99 -13.14 22.29
CA LYS A 187 -6.76 -12.41 22.66
C LYS A 187 -6.56 -12.41 24.17
N GLU A 188 -7.61 -12.13 24.94
CA GLU A 188 -7.56 -12.13 26.40
C GLU A 188 -7.17 -13.51 26.95
N GLN A 189 -7.77 -14.59 26.42
CA GLN A 189 -7.42 -15.95 26.81
C GLN A 189 -5.96 -16.30 26.49
N VAL A 190 -5.47 -15.95 25.31
CA VAL A 190 -4.07 -16.20 24.92
C VAL A 190 -3.10 -15.44 25.81
N GLN A 191 -3.45 -14.22 26.24
CA GLN A 191 -2.62 -13.44 27.17
C GLN A 191 -2.58 -14.08 28.57
N ILE A 192 -3.74 -14.53 29.07
CA ILE A 192 -3.84 -15.21 30.37
C ILE A 192 -3.04 -16.52 30.38
N GLU A 193 -3.23 -17.37 29.36
CA GLU A 193 -2.51 -18.64 29.26
C GLU A 193 -1.02 -18.43 28.94
N GLY A 194 -0.70 -17.42 28.13
CA GLY A 194 0.66 -17.03 27.83
C GLY A 194 1.46 -16.66 29.09
N ALA A 195 0.85 -15.90 30.00
CA ALA A 195 1.47 -15.55 31.28
C ALA A 195 1.70 -16.78 32.18
N LYS A 196 0.84 -17.80 32.12
CA LYS A 196 1.02 -19.06 32.87
C LYS A 196 2.16 -19.91 32.33
N ILE A 197 2.30 -19.99 31.01
CA ILE A 197 3.29 -20.86 30.36
C ILE A 197 4.66 -20.21 30.29
N TYR A 198 4.72 -18.92 29.93
CA TYR A 198 5.96 -18.21 29.63
C TYR A 198 6.38 -17.22 30.73
N SER A 199 5.64 -17.18 31.85
CA SER A 199 5.96 -16.38 33.04
C SER A 199 6.23 -14.90 32.76
N LYS A 200 7.51 -14.50 32.68
CA LYS A 200 7.94 -13.09 32.49
C LYS A 200 8.03 -12.69 31.01
N ASP A 201 8.03 -13.65 30.09
CA ASP A 201 8.13 -13.34 28.67
C ASP A 201 6.78 -12.87 28.12
N GLN A 202 6.80 -11.74 27.41
CA GLN A 202 5.59 -11.15 26.86
C GLN A 202 5.08 -11.95 25.65
N VAL A 203 3.96 -12.65 25.82
CA VAL A 203 3.30 -13.34 24.71
C VAL A 203 2.52 -12.34 23.86
N ILE A 204 2.98 -12.14 22.61
CA ILE A 204 2.35 -11.25 21.64
C ILE A 204 1.46 -12.08 20.72
N PHE A 205 0.14 -11.95 20.88
CA PHE A 205 -0.82 -12.53 19.96
C PHE A 205 -0.87 -11.68 18.68
N LYS A 206 -0.42 -12.24 17.55
CA LYS A 206 -0.24 -11.48 16.29
C LYS A 206 -1.47 -11.54 15.38
N GLN A 207 -1.99 -12.73 15.12
CA GLN A 207 -3.08 -12.95 14.17
C GLN A 207 -3.79 -14.29 14.45
N ILE A 208 -5.06 -14.35 14.10
CA ILE A 208 -5.84 -15.60 13.99
C ILE A 208 -6.58 -15.63 12.65
N SER A 209 -6.59 -16.80 12.02
CA SER A 209 -7.43 -17.10 10.86
C SER A 209 -8.31 -18.29 11.18
N TYR A 210 -9.61 -18.20 10.90
CA TYR A 210 -10.61 -19.22 11.24
C TYR A 210 -11.79 -19.20 10.27
N ASN A 211 -12.48 -20.32 10.13
CA ASN A 211 -13.65 -20.44 9.27
C ASN A 211 -14.92 -20.60 10.08
N VAL A 212 -16.00 -19.95 9.65
CA VAL A 212 -17.37 -20.27 10.07
C VAL A 212 -18.14 -20.69 8.84
N LYS A 213 -18.45 -22.00 8.74
CA LYS A 213 -18.92 -22.63 7.50
C LYS A 213 -17.89 -22.42 6.35
N HIS A 214 -18.33 -21.85 5.23
CA HIS A 214 -17.50 -21.53 4.06
C HIS A 214 -16.94 -20.10 4.09
N MET A 215 -17.18 -19.32 5.16
CA MET A 215 -16.63 -17.97 5.30
C MET A 215 -15.35 -17.98 6.12
N GLY A 216 -14.25 -17.56 5.51
CA GLY A 216 -12.99 -17.33 6.19
C GLY A 216 -12.93 -15.96 6.86
N PHE A 217 -12.41 -15.94 8.08
CA PHE A 217 -12.18 -14.74 8.88
C PHE A 217 -10.72 -14.65 9.28
N GLN A 218 -10.20 -13.43 9.25
CA GLN A 218 -8.85 -13.10 9.67
C GLN A 218 -8.91 -11.92 10.63
N ILE A 219 -8.27 -12.04 11.80
CA ILE A 219 -8.15 -10.97 12.79
C ILE A 219 -6.67 -10.81 13.11
N ALA A 220 -6.11 -9.65 12.79
CA ALA A 220 -4.76 -9.26 13.18
C ALA A 220 -4.83 -8.37 14.44
N TYR A 221 -4.05 -8.73 15.46
CA TYR A 221 -4.03 -8.05 16.77
C TYR A 221 -2.75 -7.28 17.04
N GLY A 222 -1.72 -7.49 16.22
CA GLY A 222 -0.52 -6.67 16.27
C GLY A 222 -0.86 -5.20 15.99
N SER A 223 -0.23 -4.28 16.71
CA SER A 223 0.08 -2.99 16.11
C SER A 223 0.89 -3.34 14.86
N LYS A 224 0.31 -3.23 13.66
CA LYS A 224 1.16 -3.08 12.48
C LYS A 224 2.07 -1.91 12.85
N ASP A 225 3.40 -2.12 12.88
CA ASP A 225 4.33 -0.98 12.99
C ASP A 225 3.79 0.04 11.97
N ASP A 226 3.47 1.26 12.40
CA ASP A 226 2.78 2.22 11.51
C ASP A 226 3.56 2.36 10.19
N ARG A 227 4.88 2.15 10.24
CA ARG A 227 5.78 2.07 9.09
C ARG A 227 5.54 0.86 8.18
N GLU A 228 5.24 -0.32 8.71
CA GLU A 228 4.92 -1.52 7.93
C GLU A 228 3.54 -1.40 7.26
N LYS A 229 2.56 -0.83 7.96
CA LYS A 229 1.26 -0.51 7.38
C LYS A 229 1.40 0.52 6.26
N GLU A 230 2.16 1.58 6.49
CA GLU A 230 2.45 2.60 5.49
C GLU A 230 3.17 2.01 4.27
N LYS A 231 4.17 1.15 4.47
CA LYS A 231 4.84 0.41 3.38
C LYS A 231 3.87 -0.43 2.56
N LYS A 232 2.98 -1.18 3.22
CA LYS A 232 1.96 -1.98 2.54
C LYS A 232 1.04 -1.10 1.71
N LEU A 233 0.53 -0.01 2.27
CA LEU A 233 -0.35 0.92 1.57
C LEU A 233 0.35 1.59 0.39
N THR A 234 1.59 2.06 0.55
CA THR A 234 2.38 2.63 -0.55
C THR A 234 2.62 1.60 -1.66
N SER A 235 2.84 0.33 -1.32
CA SER A 235 3.01 -0.74 -2.32
C SER A 235 1.70 -1.02 -3.08
N ILE A 236 0.56 -0.94 -2.40
CA ILE A 236 -0.75 -1.07 -3.05
C ILE A 236 -0.98 0.09 -4.02
N VAL A 237 -0.73 1.34 -3.60
CA VAL A 237 -0.81 2.52 -4.48
C VAL A 237 0.07 2.33 -5.71
N GLN A 238 1.31 1.88 -5.53
CA GLN A 238 2.24 1.59 -6.62
C GLN A 238 1.69 0.58 -7.63
N VAL A 239 1.17 -0.56 -7.17
CA VAL A 239 0.64 -1.60 -8.06
C VAL A 239 -0.57 -1.09 -8.83
N ILE A 240 -1.44 -0.32 -8.17
CA ILE A 240 -2.61 0.30 -8.80
C ILE A 240 -2.18 1.24 -9.91
N ASP A 241 -1.21 2.13 -9.63
CA ASP A 241 -0.74 3.12 -10.58
C ASP A 241 0.02 2.46 -11.75
N GLN A 242 0.90 1.50 -11.49
CA GLN A 242 1.68 0.77 -12.51
C GLN A 242 0.81 -0.04 -13.48
N ASN A 243 -0.27 -0.64 -12.97
CA ASN A 243 -1.12 -1.54 -13.75
C ASN A 243 -2.41 -0.87 -14.24
N TYR A 244 -2.54 0.45 -14.09
CA TYR A 244 -3.72 1.22 -14.48
C TYR A 244 -5.03 0.63 -13.91
N MET A 245 -4.98 0.16 -12.67
CA MET A 245 -6.12 -0.49 -12.03
C MET A 245 -7.18 0.56 -11.67
N SER A 246 -8.41 0.40 -12.16
CA SER A 246 -9.51 1.31 -11.82
C SER A 246 -9.97 1.12 -10.38
N CYS A 247 -10.71 2.10 -9.83
CA CYS A 247 -11.34 1.97 -8.51
C CYS A 247 -12.23 0.74 -8.43
N GLU A 248 -13.02 0.53 -9.48
CA GLU A 248 -13.99 -0.55 -9.55
C GLU A 248 -13.27 -1.89 -9.55
N SER A 249 -12.20 -2.01 -10.34
CA SER A 249 -11.34 -3.20 -10.36
C SER A 249 -10.69 -3.45 -9.00
N TYR A 250 -10.13 -2.42 -8.35
CA TYR A 250 -9.53 -2.57 -7.02
C TYR A 250 -10.58 -2.90 -5.95
N ARG A 251 -11.77 -2.27 -6.00
CA ARG A 251 -12.88 -2.57 -5.07
C ARG A 251 -13.38 -4.00 -5.25
N ALA A 252 -13.47 -4.48 -6.49
CA ALA A 252 -13.81 -5.87 -6.77
C ALA A 252 -12.75 -6.83 -6.21
N LEU A 253 -11.46 -6.53 -6.39
CA LEU A 253 -10.36 -7.31 -5.84
C LEU A 253 -10.38 -7.33 -4.30
N ALA A 254 -10.49 -6.16 -3.67
CA ALA A 254 -10.56 -6.01 -2.22
C ALA A 254 -11.85 -6.58 -1.61
N ALA A 255 -12.90 -6.82 -2.40
CA ALA A 255 -14.11 -7.51 -1.95
C ALA A 255 -13.89 -9.03 -1.82
N VAL A 256 -12.96 -9.60 -2.58
CA VAL A 256 -12.64 -11.04 -2.58
C VAL A 256 -11.45 -11.34 -1.66
N GLU A 257 -10.46 -10.44 -1.60
CA GLU A 257 -9.26 -10.60 -0.77
C GLU A 257 -9.37 -9.81 0.55
N PRO A 258 -9.69 -10.45 1.69
CA PRO A 258 -9.90 -9.76 2.96
C PRO A 258 -8.63 -9.10 3.52
N ASP A 259 -7.44 -9.48 3.05
CA ASP A 259 -6.19 -8.84 3.49
C ASP A 259 -5.88 -7.53 2.78
N LEU A 260 -6.61 -7.16 1.73
CA LEU A 260 -6.45 -5.87 1.08
C LEU A 260 -7.14 -4.75 1.86
N GLU A 261 -6.47 -3.59 1.92
CA GLU A 261 -7.01 -2.42 2.60
C GLU A 261 -8.13 -1.80 1.77
N ARG A 262 -9.12 -1.18 2.43
CA ARG A 262 -10.25 -0.56 1.75
C ARG A 262 -9.79 0.58 0.84
N GLU A 263 -10.50 0.75 -0.27
CA GLU A 263 -10.18 1.74 -1.31
C GLU A 263 -9.94 3.16 -0.77
N TRP A 264 -10.79 3.64 0.16
CA TRP A 264 -10.61 4.98 0.73
C TRP A 264 -9.29 5.15 1.51
N ILE A 265 -8.78 4.09 2.16
CA ILE A 265 -7.49 4.12 2.88
C ILE A 265 -6.33 4.24 1.88
N VAL A 266 -6.44 3.53 0.76
CA VAL A 266 -5.47 3.58 -0.33
C VAL A 266 -5.46 4.98 -0.98
N SER A 267 -6.66 5.55 -1.19
CA SER A 267 -6.82 6.91 -1.70
C SER A 267 -6.24 7.97 -0.75
N GLU A 268 -6.46 7.84 0.56
CA GLU A 268 -5.87 8.72 1.57
C GLU A 268 -4.33 8.63 1.57
N GLN A 269 -3.78 7.42 1.48
CA GLN A 269 -2.33 7.24 1.38
C GLN A 269 -1.77 7.89 0.11
N ARG A 270 -2.49 7.79 -1.00
CA ARG A 270 -2.09 8.46 -2.24
C ARG A 270 -2.07 9.98 -2.08
N LEU A 271 -3.11 10.58 -1.51
CA LEU A 271 -3.12 12.02 -1.20
C LEU A 271 -1.94 12.43 -0.31
N LYS A 272 -1.58 11.60 0.67
CA LYS A 272 -0.40 11.83 1.52
C LYS A 272 0.90 11.81 0.70
N ILE A 273 1.05 10.85 -0.22
CA ILE A 273 2.20 10.78 -1.13
C ILE A 273 2.25 12.02 -2.03
N THR A 274 1.14 12.36 -2.69
CA THR A 274 1.05 13.54 -3.57
C THR A 274 1.42 14.82 -2.81
N LYS A 275 0.95 14.99 -1.57
CA LYS A 275 1.29 16.15 -0.73
C LYS A 275 2.78 16.20 -0.41
N ASN A 276 3.39 15.08 -0.04
CA ASN A 276 4.83 15.00 0.23
C ASN A 276 5.65 15.25 -1.03
N MET A 277 5.18 14.79 -2.19
CA MET A 277 5.86 15.02 -3.47
C MET A 277 5.79 16.48 -3.90
N ASN A 278 4.62 17.12 -3.78
CA ASN A 278 4.46 18.55 -4.05
C ASN A 278 5.31 19.46 -3.15
N GLN A 279 5.71 18.99 -1.96
CA GLN A 279 6.66 19.70 -1.10
C GLN A 279 8.10 19.63 -1.61
N LYS A 280 8.46 18.56 -2.34
CA LYS A 280 9.81 18.32 -2.84
C LYS A 280 10.00 18.83 -4.27
N ILE A 281 8.99 18.66 -5.11
CA ILE A 281 8.96 19.11 -6.50
C ILE A 281 7.64 19.84 -6.67
N ALA A 282 7.69 21.16 -6.46
CA ALA A 282 6.50 21.99 -6.54
C ALA A 282 5.99 22.09 -7.97
N ILE A 283 4.66 22.12 -8.13
CA ILE A 283 4.02 22.43 -9.40
C ILE A 283 3.60 23.90 -9.34
N SER A 284 4.27 24.74 -10.14
CA SER A 284 3.88 26.12 -10.36
C SER A 284 2.81 26.18 -11.44
N LEU A 285 1.74 26.93 -11.18
CA LEU A 285 0.74 27.25 -12.19
C LEU A 285 0.98 28.66 -12.72
N ILE A 286 1.39 28.77 -13.98
CA ILE A 286 1.67 30.04 -14.66
C ILE A 286 0.47 30.39 -15.54
N ASN A 287 0.04 31.64 -15.55
CA ASN A 287 -1.03 32.06 -16.45
C ASN A 287 -0.48 32.16 -17.87
N ILE A 288 -1.19 31.56 -18.82
CA ILE A 288 -0.86 31.64 -20.24
C ILE A 288 -1.18 33.08 -20.70
N PRO A 289 -0.22 33.81 -21.31
CA PRO A 289 -0.51 35.12 -21.87
C PRO A 289 -1.57 34.99 -22.96
N ILE A 290 -2.53 35.91 -22.99
CA ILE A 290 -3.52 35.98 -24.06
C ILE A 290 -2.79 36.52 -25.30
N ILE A 291 -2.46 35.62 -26.24
CA ILE A 291 -1.88 35.99 -27.53
C ILE A 291 -3.05 36.35 -28.47
N PRO A 292 -3.11 37.55 -29.07
CA PRO A 292 -4.25 38.03 -29.86
C PRO A 292 -4.61 37.17 -31.09
N THR A 293 -3.74 36.27 -31.54
CA THR A 293 -3.93 35.43 -32.73
C THR A 293 -4.81 34.20 -32.50
N LEU A 294 -5.15 33.86 -31.25
CA LEU A 294 -5.98 32.68 -30.94
C LEU A 294 -7.48 32.93 -31.11
N ASP A 295 -7.93 34.19 -31.08
CA ASP A 295 -9.36 34.54 -31.06
C ASP A 295 -10.04 34.44 -32.44
N GLU A 296 -9.28 34.43 -33.55
CA GLU A 296 -9.88 34.55 -34.89
C GLU A 296 -9.92 33.27 -35.74
N LEU A 297 -9.26 32.16 -35.37
CA LEU A 297 -9.12 31.04 -36.31
C LEU A 297 -9.93 29.77 -36.02
N ASP A 298 -10.58 29.56 -34.85
CA ASP A 298 -11.35 28.31 -34.65
C ASP A 298 -12.53 28.34 -33.63
N PHE A 299 -12.87 29.48 -33.01
CA PHE A 299 -13.95 29.51 -32.00
C PHE A 299 -15.36 29.90 -32.52
N VAL A 300 -15.51 30.24 -33.81
CA VAL A 300 -16.75 30.89 -34.30
C VAL A 300 -17.92 29.94 -34.60
N GLU A 301 -17.73 28.62 -34.68
CA GLU A 301 -18.82 27.71 -35.13
C GLU A 301 -19.51 26.87 -34.04
N SER A 302 -19.57 27.32 -32.80
CA SER A 302 -20.52 26.73 -31.83
C SER A 302 -21.02 27.72 -30.78
N SER A 303 -21.81 28.70 -31.22
CA SER A 303 -22.44 29.71 -30.35
C SER A 303 -23.81 29.33 -29.82
N TYR A 304 -24.26 28.07 -29.91
CA TYR A 304 -25.48 27.63 -29.25
C TYR A 304 -25.33 26.24 -28.62
N ILE A 305 -25.61 26.18 -27.31
CA ILE A 305 -25.59 25.02 -26.40
C ILE A 305 -24.21 24.74 -25.75
N PHE A 306 -23.98 25.26 -24.54
CA PHE A 306 -23.36 24.58 -23.37
C PHE A 306 -22.90 25.61 -22.31
N ASP A 307 -23.78 25.97 -21.38
CA ASP A 307 -23.53 27.03 -20.37
C ASP A 307 -23.05 26.52 -18.99
N GLU A 308 -22.46 25.32 -18.94
CA GLU A 308 -21.82 24.79 -17.72
C GLU A 308 -20.32 24.41 -17.92
N ARG A 309 -19.82 24.42 -19.17
CA ARG A 309 -18.42 24.08 -19.52
C ARG A 309 -17.47 25.28 -19.61
N ILE A 310 -17.98 26.51 -19.74
CA ILE A 310 -17.12 27.71 -19.85
C ILE A 310 -16.38 28.01 -18.55
N THR A 311 -16.93 27.60 -17.39
CA THR A 311 -16.23 27.65 -16.10
C THR A 311 -15.06 26.68 -16.00
N GLU A 312 -15.10 25.54 -16.71
CA GLU A 312 -13.94 24.63 -16.82
C GLU A 312 -12.87 25.20 -17.77
N ILE A 313 -13.25 25.88 -18.85
CA ILE A 313 -12.31 26.51 -19.79
C ILE A 313 -11.51 27.66 -19.13
N LYS A 314 -12.10 28.39 -18.18
CA LYS A 314 -11.34 29.38 -17.38
C LYS A 314 -10.24 28.76 -16.49
N ASN A 315 -10.27 27.45 -16.23
CA ASN A 315 -9.18 26.73 -15.53
C ASN A 315 -8.10 26.20 -16.48
N ILE A 316 -8.32 26.27 -17.80
CA ILE A 316 -7.42 25.81 -18.87
C ILE A 316 -6.40 26.89 -19.24
N THR A 317 -6.57 28.15 -18.84
CA THR A 317 -5.58 29.22 -19.12
C THR A 317 -4.32 29.17 -18.25
N LYS A 318 -4.03 28.03 -17.61
CA LYS A 318 -2.89 27.85 -16.71
C LYS A 318 -1.99 26.72 -17.18
N GLU A 319 -0.72 27.05 -17.37
CA GLU A 319 0.36 26.09 -17.55
C GLU A 319 0.78 25.49 -16.23
N GLY A 320 1.11 24.21 -16.25
CA GLY A 320 1.80 23.55 -15.18
C GLY A 320 3.28 23.41 -15.50
N HIS A 321 4.10 24.02 -14.65
CA HIS A 321 5.55 23.97 -14.76
C HIS A 321 6.15 23.30 -13.51
N ARG A 322 7.20 22.51 -13.72
CA ARG A 322 8.06 21.92 -12.70
C ARG A 322 9.49 22.25 -13.00
N ASN A 323 10.19 22.73 -11.98
CA ASN A 323 11.59 23.04 -12.08
C ASN A 323 12.40 21.76 -12.33
N ALA A 324 13.21 21.77 -13.39
CA ALA A 324 14.05 20.66 -13.80
C ALA A 324 15.11 20.33 -12.74
N LYS A 325 15.65 21.35 -12.05
CA LYS A 325 16.66 21.16 -10.98
C LYS A 325 16.05 20.44 -9.78
N ASP A 326 14.80 20.73 -9.41
CA ASP A 326 14.11 20.01 -8.32
C ASP A 326 13.89 18.54 -8.65
N ILE A 327 13.46 18.25 -9.90
CA ILE A 327 13.32 16.88 -10.41
C ILE A 327 14.67 16.16 -10.32
N LEU A 328 15.73 16.76 -10.88
CA LEU A 328 17.08 16.20 -10.89
C LEU A 328 17.64 15.98 -9.48
N THR A 329 17.46 16.95 -8.58
CA THR A 329 17.89 16.87 -7.18
C THR A 329 17.27 15.68 -6.46
N TYR A 330 16.04 15.32 -6.83
CA TYR A 330 15.38 14.14 -6.29
C TYR A 330 15.90 12.83 -6.92
N ILE A 331 15.95 12.74 -8.25
CA ILE A 331 16.18 11.46 -8.96
C ILE A 331 17.66 11.05 -9.01
N VAL A 332 18.59 12.00 -9.07
CA VAL A 332 20.04 11.70 -9.20
C VAL A 332 20.55 10.85 -8.04
N PRO A 333 20.24 11.14 -6.75
CA PRO A 333 20.60 10.25 -5.65
C PRO A 333 20.14 8.79 -5.86
N ALA A 334 18.99 8.59 -6.50
CA ALA A 334 18.44 7.26 -6.72
C ALA A 334 19.20 6.48 -7.78
N LEU A 335 19.57 7.17 -8.85
CA LEU A 335 20.37 6.62 -9.93
C LEU A 335 21.79 6.29 -9.49
N ILE A 336 22.39 7.08 -8.57
CA ILE A 336 23.68 6.76 -7.95
C ILE A 336 23.59 5.44 -7.18
N LEU A 337 22.57 5.24 -6.33
CA LEU A 337 22.39 4.00 -5.56
C LEU A 337 22.07 2.77 -6.43
N LYS A 338 21.49 2.99 -7.61
CA LYS A 338 21.26 1.93 -8.60
C LYS A 338 22.54 1.58 -9.38
N GLY A 339 23.58 2.40 -9.29
CA GLY A 339 24.81 2.26 -10.07
C GLY A 339 24.66 2.72 -11.52
N VAL A 340 23.62 3.50 -11.84
CA VAL A 340 23.39 4.08 -13.17
C VAL A 340 24.26 5.30 -13.39
N LEU A 341 24.41 6.13 -12.36
CA LEU A 341 25.29 7.30 -12.39
C LEU A 341 26.55 7.03 -11.56
N ASP A 342 27.70 7.27 -12.17
CA ASP A 342 28.99 7.13 -11.52
C ASP A 342 29.41 8.46 -10.88
N VAL A 343 29.69 8.43 -9.58
CA VAL A 343 30.19 9.59 -8.83
C VAL A 343 31.60 9.99 -9.24
N SER A 344 32.38 9.07 -9.82
CA SER A 344 33.73 9.34 -10.34
C SER A 344 33.70 10.12 -11.66
N ASN A 345 32.61 10.01 -12.41
CA ASN A 345 32.35 10.73 -13.65
C ASN A 345 31.00 11.48 -13.59
N PRO A 346 30.97 12.67 -12.94
CA PRO A 346 29.73 13.36 -12.64
C PRO A 346 29.16 14.12 -13.86
N ILE A 347 28.90 13.42 -14.96
CA ILE A 347 28.30 13.93 -16.20
C ILE A 347 26.95 13.27 -16.40
N ILE A 348 25.90 14.09 -16.51
CA ILE A 348 24.55 13.68 -16.86
C ILE A 348 24.25 14.13 -18.28
N HIS A 349 23.87 13.17 -19.13
CA HIS A 349 23.40 13.43 -20.47
C HIS A 349 21.87 13.57 -20.41
N LEU A 350 21.39 14.79 -20.53
CA LEU A 350 19.98 15.14 -20.37
C LEU A 350 19.32 15.34 -21.72
N ARG A 351 18.34 14.49 -22.01
CA ARG A 351 17.51 14.59 -23.20
C ARG A 351 16.26 15.41 -22.92
N ILE A 352 15.92 16.32 -23.82
CA ILE A 352 14.70 17.13 -23.82
C ILE A 352 13.84 16.71 -25.01
N SER A 353 12.54 16.56 -24.80
CA SER A 353 11.59 16.15 -25.84
C SER A 353 10.20 16.74 -25.63
N GLY A 354 9.47 16.97 -26.71
CA GLY A 354 8.11 17.50 -26.68
C GLY A 354 7.13 16.64 -27.47
N ASP A 355 5.84 16.77 -27.17
CA ASP A 355 4.76 16.11 -27.94
C ASP A 355 3.44 16.89 -27.79
N GLU A 356 2.72 17.05 -28.91
CA GLU A 356 1.36 17.63 -28.97
C GLU A 356 0.33 16.50 -29.06
N ARG A 357 -0.69 16.52 -28.19
CA ARG A 357 -1.75 15.51 -28.22
C ARG A 357 -3.14 16.07 -27.99
N ASN A 358 -4.10 15.54 -28.73
CA ASN A 358 -5.52 15.74 -28.48
C ASN A 358 -5.93 15.02 -27.18
N VAL A 359 -6.38 15.80 -26.19
CA VAL A 359 -6.90 15.33 -24.89
C VAL A 359 -8.39 15.01 -25.01
N GLU A 360 -9.13 15.87 -25.70
CA GLU A 360 -10.55 15.73 -26.01
C GLU A 360 -10.83 16.06 -27.47
N ARG A 361 -12.10 15.95 -27.93
CA ARG A 361 -12.48 16.26 -29.32
C ARG A 361 -12.05 17.67 -29.79
N LYS A 362 -11.82 18.62 -28.86
CA LYS A 362 -11.46 20.01 -29.16
C LYS A 362 -10.34 20.60 -28.28
N ILE A 363 -9.73 19.81 -27.38
CA ILE A 363 -8.69 20.31 -26.47
C ILE A 363 -7.38 19.60 -26.80
N LYS A 364 -6.36 20.39 -27.14
CA LYS A 364 -5.00 19.93 -27.34
C LYS A 364 -4.14 20.29 -26.14
N GLN A 365 -3.13 19.48 -25.87
CA GLN A 365 -2.10 19.78 -24.90
C GLN A 365 -0.72 19.57 -25.50
N VAL A 366 0.22 20.39 -25.06
CA VAL A 366 1.63 20.26 -25.36
C VAL A 366 2.35 19.85 -24.09
N MET A 367 3.16 18.81 -24.19
CA MET A 367 3.95 18.27 -23.08
C MET A 367 5.43 18.38 -23.42
N ILE A 368 6.23 18.84 -22.46
CA ILE A 368 7.69 18.82 -22.54
C ILE A 368 8.23 17.98 -21.40
N THR A 369 9.23 17.15 -21.73
CA THR A 369 9.81 16.18 -20.83
C THR A 369 11.33 16.22 -20.85
N ILE A 370 11.94 15.78 -19.76
CA ILE A 370 13.38 15.52 -19.66
C ILE A 370 13.63 14.04 -19.34
N ALA A 371 14.69 13.46 -19.87
CA ALA A 371 15.11 12.09 -19.58
C ALA A 371 16.63 12.01 -19.41
N ILE A 372 17.11 11.11 -18.54
CA ILE A 372 18.54 10.90 -18.32
C ILE A 372 19.02 9.77 -19.24
N LEU A 373 19.86 10.10 -20.22
CA LEU A 373 20.36 9.16 -21.22
C LEU A 373 21.29 8.11 -20.62
N ASN A 374 21.99 8.43 -19.52
CA ASN A 374 22.82 7.47 -18.78
C ASN A 374 22.03 6.22 -18.34
N ASP A 375 20.70 6.31 -18.19
CA ASP A 375 19.81 5.17 -17.90
C ASP A 375 19.33 4.48 -19.19
N GLU A 376 20.29 4.00 -19.99
CA GLU A 376 20.03 3.43 -21.32
C GLU A 376 18.99 2.31 -21.30
N GLN A 377 18.99 1.48 -20.26
CA GLN A 377 18.08 0.33 -20.14
C GLN A 377 16.61 0.76 -19.98
N ASN A 378 16.37 1.96 -19.45
CA ASN A 378 15.04 2.44 -19.13
C ASN A 378 14.61 3.63 -20.00
N ILE A 379 15.46 4.15 -20.88
CA ILE A 379 15.16 5.30 -21.74
C ILE A 379 13.92 5.08 -22.64
N HIS A 380 13.58 3.82 -22.94
CA HIS A 380 12.38 3.47 -23.72
C HIS A 380 11.09 3.45 -22.90
N LYS A 381 11.19 3.58 -21.57
CA LYS A 381 10.04 3.53 -20.66
C LYS A 381 9.49 4.94 -20.43
N PRO A 382 8.18 5.17 -20.63
CA PRO A 382 7.58 6.50 -20.45
C PRO A 382 7.77 7.07 -19.04
N ASP A 383 7.97 6.20 -18.05
CA ASP A 383 8.14 6.56 -16.64
C ASP A 383 9.49 7.26 -16.37
N HIS A 384 10.48 7.08 -17.26
CA HIS A 384 11.81 7.68 -17.16
C HIS A 384 11.93 8.98 -17.96
N HIS A 385 10.83 9.41 -18.58
CA HIS A 385 10.66 10.73 -19.16
C HIS A 385 9.87 11.56 -18.16
N TYR A 386 10.48 12.59 -17.57
CA TYR A 386 9.88 13.41 -16.52
C TYR A 386 9.28 14.67 -17.11
N THR A 387 7.97 14.85 -16.94
CA THR A 387 7.26 16.04 -17.45
C THR A 387 7.66 17.28 -16.66
N THR A 388 8.18 18.29 -17.36
CA THR A 388 8.55 19.60 -16.83
C THR A 388 7.48 20.63 -17.12
N ILE A 389 7.00 20.69 -18.36
CA ILE A 389 5.96 21.63 -18.80
C ILE A 389 4.76 20.85 -19.34
N LEU A 390 3.56 21.30 -18.97
CA LEU A 390 2.30 20.87 -19.56
C LEU A 390 1.37 22.07 -19.67
N PHE A 391 0.96 22.39 -20.89
CA PHE A 391 -0.04 23.43 -21.13
C PHE A 391 -1.05 23.01 -22.20
N PRO A 392 -2.29 23.49 -22.11
CA PRO A 392 -3.28 23.33 -23.16
C PRO A 392 -3.04 24.33 -24.28
N GLY A 393 -3.20 23.88 -25.51
CA GLY A 393 -2.94 24.68 -26.69
C GLY A 393 -2.49 23.84 -27.87
N ILE A 394 -2.38 24.51 -29.00
CA ILE A 394 -1.73 23.98 -30.19
C ILE A 394 -0.23 24.23 -30.09
N GLU A 395 0.54 23.45 -30.82
CA GLU A 395 1.95 23.74 -30.97
C GLU A 395 2.15 24.93 -31.91
N SER A 396 2.42 26.11 -31.35
CA SER A 396 2.81 27.32 -32.10
C SER A 396 4.10 27.90 -31.53
N TYR A 397 4.88 28.58 -32.38
CA TYR A 397 6.16 29.17 -31.99
C TYR A 397 5.98 30.21 -30.89
N GLU A 398 5.01 31.10 -31.05
CA GLU A 398 4.77 32.22 -30.12
C GLU A 398 4.38 31.72 -28.73
N LEU A 399 3.56 30.66 -28.68
CA LEU A 399 3.18 30.05 -27.42
C LEU A 399 4.40 29.35 -26.81
N LEU A 400 5.08 28.45 -27.55
CA LEU A 400 6.25 27.73 -27.05
C LEU A 400 7.37 28.65 -26.56
N GLU A 401 7.65 29.74 -27.27
CA GLU A 401 8.68 30.73 -26.89
C GLU A 401 8.41 31.30 -25.49
N VAL A 402 7.15 31.65 -25.20
CA VAL A 402 6.78 32.19 -23.89
C VAL A 402 6.75 31.10 -22.82
N MET A 403 6.15 29.94 -23.12
CA MET A 403 5.98 28.85 -22.15
C MET A 403 7.33 28.22 -21.76
N MET A 404 8.26 28.08 -22.70
CA MET A 404 9.55 27.46 -22.44
C MET A 404 10.54 28.39 -21.75
N LEU A 405 10.31 29.71 -21.71
CA LEU A 405 11.29 30.68 -21.22
C LEU A 405 11.85 30.38 -19.82
N PRO A 406 11.04 30.03 -18.80
CA PRO A 406 11.55 29.62 -17.49
C PRO A 406 12.42 28.36 -17.58
N PHE A 407 11.98 27.35 -18.34
CA PHE A 407 12.69 26.10 -18.50
C PHE A 407 14.02 26.27 -19.27
N ILE A 408 14.08 27.18 -20.23
CA ILE A 408 15.30 27.51 -20.97
C ILE A 408 16.33 28.14 -20.03
N GLN A 409 15.91 29.03 -19.14
CA GLN A 409 16.79 29.58 -18.11
C GLN A 409 17.34 28.47 -17.20
N GLU A 410 16.50 27.52 -16.80
CA GLU A 410 16.92 26.38 -16.00
C GLU A 410 17.94 25.49 -16.73
N LEU A 411 17.73 25.21 -18.01
CA LEU A 411 18.67 24.45 -18.85
C LEU A 411 20.00 25.18 -19.04
N ASN A 412 19.97 26.50 -19.23
CA ASN A 412 21.18 27.32 -19.32
C ASN A 412 21.98 27.27 -18.01
N ASP A 413 21.31 27.36 -16.87
CA ASP A 413 21.97 27.24 -15.58
C ASP A 413 22.61 25.85 -15.39
N LEU A 414 21.89 24.78 -15.77
CA LEU A 414 22.41 23.40 -15.71
C LEU A 414 23.64 23.22 -16.62
N LYS A 415 23.60 23.77 -17.84
CA LYS A 415 24.70 23.69 -18.80
C LYS A 415 25.94 24.47 -18.33
N ASN A 416 25.74 25.68 -17.81
CA ASN A 416 26.85 26.59 -17.49
C ASN A 416 27.45 26.36 -16.10
N TYR A 417 26.62 26.06 -15.11
CA TYR A 417 27.03 25.96 -13.70
C TYR A 417 26.92 24.54 -13.13
N GLY A 418 26.21 23.64 -13.81
CA GLY A 418 25.92 22.31 -13.28
C GLY A 418 24.90 22.32 -12.15
N LEU A 419 24.83 21.20 -11.41
CA LEU A 419 23.95 21.04 -10.25
C LEU A 419 24.67 20.34 -9.11
N LYS A 420 24.70 20.96 -7.92
CA LYS A 420 25.35 20.38 -6.74
C LYS A 420 24.40 19.43 -6.01
N ILE A 421 24.72 18.14 -5.99
CA ILE A 421 23.94 17.08 -5.32
C ILE A 421 24.91 16.21 -4.52
N ASN A 422 24.60 15.96 -3.23
CA ASN A 422 25.47 15.16 -2.34
C ASN A 422 26.93 15.63 -2.32
N ASN A 423 27.16 16.95 -2.34
CA ASN A 423 28.47 17.60 -2.45
C ASN A 423 29.25 17.36 -3.75
N ILE A 424 28.65 16.72 -4.76
CA ILE A 424 29.22 16.53 -6.09
C ILE A 424 28.56 17.54 -7.04
N ILE A 425 29.36 18.22 -7.85
CA ILE A 425 28.85 19.10 -8.91
C ILE A 425 28.69 18.26 -10.19
N TRP A 426 27.44 18.03 -10.57
CA TRP A 426 27.08 17.33 -11.79
C TRP A 426 27.10 18.29 -12.98
N LYS A 427 27.81 17.93 -14.05
CA LYS A 427 27.81 18.65 -15.33
C LYS A 427 26.76 18.06 -16.26
N PHE A 428 26.22 18.89 -17.15
CA PHE A 428 25.12 18.49 -18.03
C PHE A 428 25.50 18.65 -19.49
N GLU A 429 25.31 17.58 -20.26
CA GLU A 429 25.26 17.62 -21.71
C GLU A 429 23.80 17.54 -22.15
N LEU A 430 23.35 18.51 -22.95
CA LEU A 430 21.95 18.62 -23.35
C LEU A 430 21.73 18.08 -24.76
N TYR A 431 20.71 17.26 -24.91
CA TYR A 431 20.29 16.65 -26.17
C TYR A 431 18.83 17.01 -26.43
N PHE A 432 18.52 17.54 -27.61
CA PHE A 432 17.14 17.83 -28.00
C PHE A 432 16.70 16.84 -29.07
N SER A 433 15.54 16.23 -28.89
CA SER A 433 14.95 15.32 -29.86
C SER A 433 13.43 15.41 -29.77
N SER A 434 12.76 15.56 -30.88
CA SER A 434 11.30 15.60 -30.94
C SER A 434 10.81 15.04 -32.27
N ASP A 435 9.50 14.95 -32.44
CA ASP A 435 8.95 14.79 -33.78
C ASP A 435 9.38 15.97 -34.68
N TRP A 436 9.36 15.75 -36.00
CA TRP A 436 9.83 16.74 -36.96
C TRP A 436 9.09 18.07 -36.88
N LYS A 437 7.76 17.99 -36.75
CA LYS A 437 6.90 19.17 -36.71
C LYS A 437 7.30 19.99 -35.47
N PHE A 438 7.49 19.31 -34.35
CA PHE A 438 7.82 19.95 -33.10
C PHE A 438 9.19 20.61 -33.12
N LEU A 439 10.17 19.87 -33.60
CA LEU A 439 11.52 20.38 -33.82
C LEU A 439 11.51 21.60 -34.76
N SER A 440 10.75 21.53 -35.85
CA SER A 440 10.67 22.61 -36.83
C SER A 440 10.07 23.88 -36.24
N ILE A 441 9.02 23.75 -35.40
CA ILE A 441 8.39 24.88 -34.72
C ILE A 441 9.37 25.48 -33.73
N CYS A 442 9.99 24.70 -32.84
CA CYS A 442 10.98 25.22 -31.88
C CYS A 442 12.15 25.98 -32.54
N LEU A 443 12.51 25.60 -33.76
CA LEU A 443 13.60 26.22 -34.52
C LEU A 443 13.14 27.37 -35.44
N GLY A 444 11.84 27.69 -35.48
CA GLY A 444 11.29 28.79 -36.28
C GLY A 444 11.12 28.47 -37.77
N PHE A 445 11.04 27.19 -38.15
CA PHE A 445 10.74 26.78 -39.52
C PHE A 445 9.22 26.72 -39.75
N ASN A 446 8.76 27.25 -40.89
CA ASN A 446 7.33 27.37 -41.18
C ASN A 446 6.62 26.03 -41.44
N ALA A 447 7.28 25.09 -42.12
CA ALA A 447 6.71 23.77 -42.43
C ALA A 447 7.75 22.86 -43.11
N ALA A 448 7.49 21.56 -43.15
CA ALA A 448 8.30 20.59 -43.90
C ALA A 448 8.43 20.88 -45.41
N ASN A 449 7.54 21.72 -45.96
CA ASN A 449 7.57 22.15 -47.36
C ASN A 449 8.24 23.52 -47.57
N SER A 450 8.91 24.09 -46.55
CA SER A 450 9.63 25.35 -46.68
C SER A 450 10.74 25.28 -47.72
N TYR A 451 11.16 26.45 -48.21
CA TYR A 451 12.25 26.57 -49.17
C TYR A 451 13.56 26.01 -48.59
N TYR A 452 13.87 26.40 -47.35
CA TYR A 452 14.88 25.79 -46.50
C TYR A 452 14.19 24.86 -45.51
N PHE A 453 14.16 23.58 -45.82
CA PHE A 453 13.42 22.60 -45.03
C PHE A 453 14.29 21.90 -44.00
N CYS A 454 15.62 21.86 -44.16
CA CYS A 454 16.49 21.09 -43.29
C CYS A 454 16.94 21.92 -42.06
N PRO A 455 16.71 21.43 -40.83
CA PRO A 455 17.24 22.06 -39.62
C PRO A 455 18.77 22.09 -39.51
N TRP A 456 19.45 21.16 -40.16
CA TRP A 456 20.89 20.92 -39.99
C TRP A 456 21.76 21.47 -41.12
N CYS A 457 21.16 21.85 -42.25
CA CYS A 457 21.90 22.47 -43.35
C CYS A 457 21.04 23.48 -44.11
N GLN A 458 21.69 24.45 -44.77
CA GLN A 458 21.03 25.53 -45.51
C GLN A 458 20.60 25.11 -46.92
N ILE A 459 20.23 23.85 -47.14
CA ILE A 459 19.83 23.36 -48.46
C ILE A 459 18.47 23.94 -48.86
N SER A 460 18.38 24.45 -50.09
CA SER A 460 17.10 24.81 -50.68
C SER A 460 16.47 23.61 -51.39
N LYS A 461 15.15 23.64 -51.57
CA LYS A 461 14.45 22.64 -52.40
C LYS A 461 14.99 22.54 -53.84
N HIS A 462 15.53 23.61 -54.41
CA HIS A 462 16.08 23.58 -55.76
C HIS A 462 17.50 23.01 -55.80
N ASP A 463 18.27 23.19 -54.72
CA ASP A 463 19.65 22.74 -54.65
C ASP A 463 19.80 21.25 -54.29
N GLN A 464 18.71 20.56 -53.94
CA GLN A 464 18.67 19.11 -53.73
C GLN A 464 19.18 18.30 -54.93
N ILE A 465 19.15 18.88 -56.13
CA ILE A 465 19.49 18.23 -57.40
C ILE A 465 21.02 18.20 -57.62
N ASN A 466 21.79 19.06 -56.95
CA ASN A 466 23.24 19.12 -57.12
C ASN A 466 23.95 18.17 -56.13
N ASN A 467 24.26 16.96 -56.60
CA ASN A 467 25.07 15.94 -55.89
C ASN A 467 26.55 16.35 -55.64
N GLN A 468 26.98 17.56 -56.02
CA GLN A 468 28.38 17.98 -55.91
C GLN A 468 28.77 18.63 -54.58
N THR A 469 27.80 18.82 -53.68
CA THR A 469 28.00 19.57 -52.44
C THR A 469 27.94 18.63 -51.25
N ASN A 470 29.04 18.57 -50.51
CA ASN A 470 29.16 17.80 -49.27
C ASN A 470 28.30 18.48 -48.18
N TRP A 471 27.02 18.10 -48.10
CA TRP A 471 25.97 18.74 -47.27
C TRP A 471 26.08 18.37 -45.79
N LYS A 472 27.25 18.62 -45.20
CA LYS A 472 27.52 18.45 -43.77
C LYS A 472 26.62 19.34 -42.93
N ILE A 473 26.40 18.95 -41.67
CA ILE A 473 25.74 19.80 -40.67
C ILE A 473 26.49 21.14 -40.61
N LYS A 474 25.83 22.22 -41.04
CA LYS A 474 26.35 23.60 -40.96
C LYS A 474 25.48 24.37 -39.99
N ASN A 475 26.09 24.97 -38.97
CA ASN A 475 25.41 25.85 -38.02
C ASN A 475 24.51 26.85 -38.77
N GLY A 476 23.19 26.68 -38.63
CA GLY A 476 22.19 27.55 -39.23
C GLY A 476 21.28 28.16 -38.18
N SER A 477 21.10 29.49 -38.28
CA SER A 477 20.17 30.37 -37.55
C SER A 477 20.61 30.89 -36.17
N ASN A 478 20.89 32.20 -36.13
CA ASN A 478 21.38 33.00 -34.99
C ASN A 478 20.32 33.28 -33.89
N THR A 479 19.17 32.61 -33.87
CA THR A 479 18.15 32.83 -32.83
C THR A 479 18.34 31.90 -31.62
N TRP A 480 19.13 30.85 -31.76
CA TRP A 480 19.58 29.99 -30.67
C TRP A 480 21.06 29.68 -30.86
N ASN A 481 21.93 30.20 -29.98
CA ASN A 481 23.36 29.90 -29.99
C ASN A 481 23.61 28.42 -29.63
N TYR A 482 23.45 27.52 -30.59
CA TYR A 482 24.02 26.18 -30.52
C TYR A 482 25.51 26.29 -30.85
N THR A 483 26.33 26.12 -29.82
CA THR A 483 27.79 26.02 -29.94
C THR A 483 28.15 24.92 -30.94
N SER A 484 28.84 25.31 -32.01
CA SER A 484 29.57 24.43 -32.92
C SER A 484 30.49 23.50 -32.12
N LEU A 485 30.30 22.19 -32.23
CA LEU A 485 31.30 21.20 -31.85
C LEU A 485 32.19 20.87 -33.07
N MET A 486 33.15 21.79 -33.28
CA MET A 486 34.53 21.59 -33.78
C MET A 486 34.83 21.13 -35.23
N GLY A 487 35.86 21.80 -35.80
CA GLY A 487 37.12 21.16 -36.23
C GLY A 487 37.33 20.80 -37.72
N ASN A 488 38.54 21.06 -38.23
CA ASN A 488 38.94 20.95 -39.65
C ASN A 488 39.20 19.52 -40.18
N ASP A 489 38.91 18.46 -39.43
CA ASP A 489 39.23 17.08 -39.86
C ASP A 489 38.00 16.34 -40.36
N LYS A 490 37.57 16.58 -41.62
CA LYS A 490 36.39 15.90 -42.21
C LYS A 490 36.57 15.40 -43.65
N LEU A 491 37.66 14.67 -43.96
CA LEU A 491 37.87 14.10 -45.30
C LEU A 491 37.98 12.56 -45.34
N LYS A 492 37.61 11.83 -44.27
CA LYS A 492 37.78 10.37 -44.23
C LYS A 492 36.51 9.51 -44.20
N VAL A 493 35.31 10.05 -43.99
CA VAL A 493 34.17 9.20 -43.52
C VAL A 493 33.07 8.92 -44.56
N LEU A 494 33.13 9.49 -45.77
CA LEU A 494 32.18 9.14 -46.83
C LEU A 494 32.41 7.78 -47.49
N LYS A 495 33.44 7.02 -47.09
CA LYS A 495 33.87 5.80 -47.80
C LYS A 495 33.09 4.51 -47.46
N ASP A 496 32.23 4.53 -46.44
CA ASP A 496 31.53 3.32 -45.98
C ASP A 496 30.00 3.39 -46.17
N PHE A 497 29.48 4.38 -46.92
CA PHE A 497 28.04 4.58 -47.18
C PHE A 497 27.66 4.54 -48.68
N ASP A 498 28.46 3.88 -49.52
CA ASP A 498 28.24 3.75 -50.97
C ASP A 498 26.81 3.23 -51.31
N LEU A 499 26.22 2.38 -50.46
CA LEU A 499 24.86 1.84 -50.63
C LEU A 499 23.74 2.88 -50.60
N ALA A 500 23.92 4.02 -49.91
CA ALA A 500 22.88 5.01 -49.77
C ALA A 500 22.84 5.94 -50.99
N GLU A 501 24.01 6.31 -51.54
CA GLU A 501 24.10 7.06 -52.80
C GLU A 501 23.49 6.25 -53.96
N ASP A 502 23.82 4.96 -54.05
CA ASP A 502 23.22 4.02 -55.02
C ASP A 502 21.69 3.96 -54.90
N TRP A 503 21.17 3.93 -53.67
CA TRP A 503 19.72 3.95 -53.42
C TRP A 503 19.07 5.27 -53.79
N LEU A 504 19.73 6.39 -53.52
CA LEU A 504 19.24 7.72 -53.87
C LEU A 504 19.22 7.91 -55.40
N GLU A 505 20.27 7.47 -56.09
CA GLU A 505 20.32 7.47 -57.56
C GLU A 505 19.22 6.61 -58.18
N LEU A 506 19.00 5.40 -57.65
CA LEU A 506 17.89 4.55 -58.06
C LEU A 506 16.54 5.25 -57.82
N PHE A 507 16.33 5.80 -56.62
CA PHE A 507 15.09 6.49 -56.25
C PHE A 507 14.79 7.69 -57.15
N LEU A 508 15.81 8.42 -57.59
CA LEU A 508 15.73 9.59 -58.46
C LEU A 508 15.84 9.27 -59.95
N THR A 509 15.72 8.00 -60.34
CA THR A 509 15.77 7.61 -61.76
C THR A 509 14.72 8.40 -62.54
N PRO A 510 15.13 9.21 -63.54
CA PRO A 510 14.21 10.02 -64.32
C PRO A 510 13.44 9.18 -65.33
N ASP A 511 12.30 9.69 -65.79
CA ASP A 511 11.55 9.12 -66.89
C ASP A 511 12.44 9.00 -68.15
N ARG A 512 12.45 7.82 -68.76
CA ARG A 512 13.18 7.55 -70.00
C ARG A 512 12.23 7.55 -71.18
N VAL A 513 12.50 8.42 -72.15
CA VAL A 513 11.79 8.42 -73.44
C VAL A 513 12.49 7.42 -74.36
N ILE A 514 11.76 6.39 -74.81
CA ILE A 514 12.30 5.42 -75.76
C ILE A 514 12.34 6.08 -77.15
N PRO A 515 13.50 6.18 -77.81
CA PRO A 515 13.60 6.73 -79.15
C PRO A 515 12.69 5.95 -80.12
N ASN A 516 11.91 6.65 -80.94
CA ASN A 516 10.96 6.10 -81.92
C ASN A 516 9.74 5.35 -81.33
N SER A 517 9.37 5.64 -80.08
CA SER A 517 8.14 5.13 -79.46
C SER A 517 7.40 6.22 -78.69
N ASN A 518 6.06 6.16 -78.63
CA ASN A 518 5.25 7.02 -77.74
C ASN A 518 5.25 6.49 -76.28
N ARG A 519 6.02 5.45 -75.98
CA ARG A 519 6.11 4.87 -74.63
C ARG A 519 7.20 5.57 -73.82
N ILE A 520 6.79 6.10 -72.68
CA ILE A 520 7.68 6.63 -71.64
C ILE A 520 7.87 5.52 -70.62
N GLU A 521 9.12 5.09 -70.40
CA GLU A 521 9.48 4.34 -69.21
C GLU A 521 9.45 5.31 -68.04
N LYS A 522 8.45 5.17 -67.16
CA LYS A 522 8.38 5.98 -65.95
C LYS A 522 9.57 5.63 -65.04
N GLY A 523 10.29 6.66 -64.63
CA GLY A 523 11.21 6.63 -63.52
C GLY A 523 10.48 6.39 -62.20
N LEU A 524 11.23 6.37 -61.10
CA LEU A 524 10.65 6.10 -59.78
C LEU A 524 10.04 7.37 -59.19
N TYR A 525 10.87 8.37 -58.87
CA TYR A 525 10.43 9.62 -58.25
C TYR A 525 11.24 10.82 -58.76
N SER A 526 10.60 11.99 -58.78
CA SER A 526 11.27 13.25 -59.11
C SER A 526 12.09 13.76 -57.91
N PRO A 527 13.14 14.58 -58.14
CA PRO A 527 13.86 15.24 -57.04
C PRO A 527 12.97 16.09 -56.12
N SER A 528 11.89 16.67 -56.67
CA SER A 528 10.87 17.37 -55.87
C SER A 528 10.08 16.48 -54.90
N ALA A 529 10.18 15.16 -55.04
CA ALA A 529 9.59 14.18 -54.13
C ALA A 529 10.51 13.83 -52.95
N ILE A 530 11.75 14.35 -52.90
CA ILE A 530 12.64 14.19 -51.74
C ILE A 530 12.04 14.96 -50.56
N THR A 531 11.47 14.20 -49.62
CA THR A 531 10.97 14.75 -48.37
C THR A 531 12.13 15.14 -47.45
N PRO A 532 11.90 16.04 -46.47
CA PRO A 532 12.89 16.36 -45.46
C PRO A 532 13.48 15.13 -44.75
N TYR A 533 12.65 14.12 -44.52
CA TYR A 533 13.05 12.86 -43.90
C TYR A 533 14.05 12.08 -44.75
N ILE A 534 13.83 11.98 -46.06
CA ILE A 534 14.75 11.30 -46.99
C ILE A 534 16.08 12.04 -47.02
N HIS A 535 16.06 13.38 -47.12
CA HIS A 535 17.28 14.18 -47.07
C HIS A 535 18.06 13.99 -45.76
N VAL A 536 17.39 13.98 -44.61
CA VAL A 536 18.05 13.79 -43.31
C VAL A 536 18.62 12.39 -43.16
N LEU A 537 17.88 11.37 -43.60
CA LEU A 537 18.36 9.99 -43.63
C LEU A 537 19.65 9.85 -44.46
N MET A 538 19.66 10.46 -45.64
CA MET A 538 20.75 10.34 -46.60
C MET A 538 22.01 11.12 -46.21
N TYR A 539 21.84 12.36 -45.76
CA TYR A 539 22.98 13.29 -45.62
C TYR A 539 23.40 13.54 -44.16
N HIS A 540 22.54 13.27 -43.18
CA HIS A 540 22.79 13.67 -41.78
C HIS A 540 22.86 12.49 -40.80
N ILE A 541 22.21 11.35 -41.06
CA ILE A 541 22.20 10.22 -40.12
C ILE A 541 23.60 9.61 -39.90
N SER A 542 24.42 9.48 -40.94
CA SER A 542 25.79 8.95 -40.80
C SER A 542 26.65 9.84 -39.91
N GLU A 543 26.61 11.16 -40.15
CA GLU A 543 27.30 12.16 -39.32
C GLU A 543 26.76 12.18 -37.88
N PHE A 544 25.44 12.09 -37.70
CA PHE A 544 24.79 11.98 -36.39
C PHE A 544 25.28 10.74 -35.62
N MET A 545 25.38 9.59 -36.28
CA MET A 545 25.85 8.34 -35.68
C MET A 545 27.31 8.41 -35.26
N GLU A 546 28.14 9.14 -36.00
CA GLU A 546 29.55 9.33 -35.63
C GLU A 546 29.69 10.25 -34.41
N ILE A 547 28.98 11.38 -34.41
CA ILE A 547 28.99 12.36 -33.30
C ILE A 547 28.46 11.72 -32.02
N HIS A 548 27.40 10.92 -32.12
CA HIS A 548 26.72 10.31 -30.98
C HIS A 548 26.96 8.82 -30.84
N LYS A 549 28.09 8.30 -31.34
CA LYS A 549 28.44 6.86 -31.35
C LYS A 549 28.39 6.15 -29.98
N GLN A 550 28.42 6.92 -28.89
CA GLN A 550 28.23 6.40 -27.54
C GLN A 550 26.77 5.97 -27.25
N TRP A 551 25.81 6.43 -28.06
CA TRP A 551 24.38 6.16 -27.94
C TRP A 551 23.88 5.42 -29.18
N ASP A 552 22.94 4.50 -28.99
CA ASP A 552 22.17 3.90 -30.09
C ASP A 552 21.11 4.89 -30.62
N VAL A 553 20.77 4.85 -31.92
CA VAL A 553 19.73 5.69 -32.55
C VAL A 553 18.42 5.60 -31.78
N LYS A 554 18.07 4.39 -31.31
CA LYS A 554 16.83 4.15 -30.57
C LYS A 554 16.72 5.00 -29.31
N THR A 555 17.84 5.42 -28.72
CA THR A 555 17.90 6.26 -27.52
C THR A 555 17.26 7.63 -27.76
N PHE A 556 17.22 8.08 -29.02
CA PHE A 556 16.59 9.33 -29.45
C PHE A 556 15.15 9.16 -29.98
N SER A 557 14.58 7.95 -29.91
CA SER A 557 13.19 7.70 -30.32
C SER A 557 12.18 8.51 -29.50
N CYS A 558 11.20 9.13 -30.14
CA CYS A 558 10.14 9.92 -29.49
C CYS A 558 8.96 9.07 -29.00
N ALA A 559 8.92 7.78 -29.34
CA ALA A 559 7.86 6.85 -28.95
C ALA A 559 7.59 6.79 -27.43
N PRO A 560 8.60 6.87 -26.53
CA PRO A 560 8.35 6.90 -25.09
C PRO A 560 7.58 8.15 -24.64
N VAL A 561 7.82 9.31 -25.26
CA VAL A 561 7.17 10.58 -24.94
C VAL A 561 5.72 10.55 -25.41
N GLU A 562 5.47 10.10 -26.65
CA GLU A 562 4.12 9.90 -27.20
C GLU A 562 3.31 8.93 -26.34
N LYS A 563 3.93 7.82 -25.91
CA LYS A 563 3.30 6.84 -25.02
C LYS A 563 3.01 7.44 -23.65
N LYS A 564 3.93 8.24 -23.10
CA LYS A 564 3.71 8.94 -21.84
C LYS A 564 2.52 9.89 -21.95
N ASN A 565 2.46 10.68 -23.01
CA ASN A 565 1.36 11.61 -23.27
C ASN A 565 0.02 10.85 -23.38
N HIS A 566 -0.02 9.76 -24.14
CA HIS A 566 -1.20 8.89 -24.21
C HIS A 566 -1.63 8.32 -22.85
N GLN A 567 -0.68 7.81 -22.06
CA GLN A 567 -0.95 7.22 -20.74
C GLN A 567 -1.50 8.27 -19.77
N GLN A 568 -0.96 9.49 -19.78
CA GLN A 568 -1.41 10.58 -18.90
C GLN A 568 -2.85 11.01 -19.19
N VAL A 569 -3.17 11.22 -20.46
CA VAL A 569 -4.53 11.56 -20.91
C VAL A 569 -5.48 10.43 -20.51
N THR A 570 -5.12 9.18 -20.83
CA THR A 570 -5.93 8.01 -20.51
C THR A 570 -6.16 7.88 -19.01
N TYR A 571 -5.15 8.16 -18.19
CA TYR A 571 -5.25 8.09 -16.73
C TYR A 571 -6.20 9.15 -16.18
N TYR A 572 -6.09 10.39 -16.62
CA TYR A 572 -7.00 11.47 -16.24
C TYR A 572 -8.47 11.11 -16.50
N PHE A 573 -8.77 10.51 -17.66
CA PHE A 573 -10.13 10.10 -18.02
C PHE A 573 -10.59 8.78 -17.37
N ARG A 574 -9.69 7.82 -17.14
CA ARG A 574 -10.02 6.52 -16.51
C ARG A 574 -10.11 6.57 -14.99
N GLN A 575 -9.52 7.58 -14.35
CA GLN A 575 -9.59 7.75 -12.90
C GLN A 575 -11.01 8.11 -12.45
N SER A 576 -11.73 7.10 -12.00
CA SER A 576 -12.94 7.21 -11.18
C SER A 576 -12.62 7.33 -9.67
N PHE A 577 -11.36 7.60 -9.28
CA PHE A 577 -10.95 7.94 -7.91
C PHE A 577 -11.31 9.40 -7.57
N LYS A 578 -12.15 10.03 -8.38
CA LYS A 578 -12.85 11.28 -8.06
C LYS A 578 -13.88 10.99 -6.97
N GLY A 579 -13.42 10.72 -5.76
CA GLY A 579 -14.24 10.92 -4.57
C GLY A 579 -14.54 12.40 -4.50
N GLY A 580 -15.63 12.85 -5.13
CA GLY A 580 -16.14 14.21 -5.11
C GLY A 580 -15.06 15.28 -4.90
N GLY A 581 -14.06 15.33 -5.79
CA GLY A 581 -12.99 16.33 -5.68
C GLY A 581 -13.62 17.72 -5.72
N SER A 582 -13.15 18.62 -4.85
CA SER A 582 -13.63 20.00 -4.83
C SER A 582 -13.51 20.59 -6.23
N LYS A 583 -14.54 21.32 -6.68
CA LYS A 583 -14.68 21.95 -8.00
C LYS A 583 -13.62 23.04 -8.31
N HIS A 584 -12.44 23.01 -7.66
CA HIS A 584 -11.49 24.11 -7.60
C HIS A 584 -10.04 23.77 -8.02
N LYS A 585 -9.71 22.53 -8.41
CA LYS A 585 -8.35 22.15 -8.82
C LYS A 585 -8.21 22.17 -10.36
N SER A 586 -7.14 22.79 -10.88
CA SER A 586 -6.87 22.82 -12.33
C SER A 586 -6.56 21.42 -12.86
N VAL A 587 -7.12 21.09 -14.04
CA VAL A 587 -6.90 19.83 -14.77
C VAL A 587 -5.41 19.56 -15.00
N ILE A 588 -4.65 20.58 -15.39
CA ILE A 588 -3.22 20.49 -15.65
C ILE A 588 -2.45 20.12 -14.39
N LYS A 589 -2.83 20.70 -13.24
CA LYS A 589 -2.24 20.34 -11.95
C LYS A 589 -2.53 18.88 -11.59
N GLU A 590 -3.75 18.41 -11.84
CA GLU A 590 -4.15 17.03 -11.55
C GLU A 590 -3.42 16.03 -12.45
N ILE A 591 -3.30 16.31 -13.76
CA ILE A 591 -2.50 15.50 -14.69
C ILE A 591 -1.05 15.46 -14.24
N LEU A 592 -0.45 16.61 -13.92
CA LEU A 592 0.92 16.65 -13.43
C LEU A 592 1.06 15.85 -12.13
N GLU A 593 0.29 16.10 -11.08
CA GLU A 593 0.42 15.35 -9.82
C GLU A 593 0.43 13.82 -10.01
N ASN A 594 -0.43 13.32 -10.90
CA ASN A 594 -0.50 11.90 -11.24
C ASN A 594 0.78 11.38 -11.90
N THR A 595 1.48 12.17 -12.71
CA THR A 595 2.79 11.79 -13.30
C THR A 595 3.89 11.64 -12.26
N LEU A 596 3.81 12.41 -11.17
CA LEU A 596 4.80 12.41 -10.09
C LEU A 596 4.70 11.12 -9.27
N ASP A 597 3.47 10.73 -8.93
CA ASP A 597 3.18 9.51 -8.17
C ASP A 597 3.57 8.25 -8.95
N PHE A 598 3.30 8.21 -10.25
CA PHE A 598 3.64 7.08 -11.12
C PHE A 598 5.17 6.90 -11.29
N ASN A 599 5.90 7.99 -11.57
CA ASN A 599 7.33 7.92 -11.88
C ASN A 599 8.22 7.72 -10.64
N MET A 600 7.86 8.28 -9.48
CA MET A 600 8.82 8.42 -8.37
C MET A 600 8.57 7.43 -7.22
N ASN A 601 7.39 6.82 -7.15
CA ASN A 601 7.15 5.69 -6.26
C ASN A 601 7.95 4.43 -6.71
N LEU A 602 8.26 4.28 -8.00
CA LEU A 602 9.18 3.26 -8.53
C LEU A 602 10.56 3.33 -7.87
N GLU A 603 11.04 4.54 -7.55
CA GLU A 603 12.36 4.74 -6.95
C GLU A 603 12.34 4.46 -5.44
N ILE A 604 11.34 4.94 -4.71
CA ILE A 604 11.24 4.73 -3.25
C ILE A 604 11.12 3.24 -2.88
N ALA A 605 10.41 2.43 -3.69
CA ALA A 605 10.30 0.99 -3.47
C ALA A 605 11.66 0.28 -3.66
N SER A 606 12.40 0.61 -4.72
CA SER A 606 13.74 0.10 -4.96
C SER A 606 14.69 0.47 -3.81
N TRP A 607 14.62 1.70 -3.31
CA TRP A 607 15.43 2.18 -2.18
C TRP A 607 15.18 1.40 -0.89
N LYS A 608 13.92 1.14 -0.53
CA LYS A 608 13.58 0.47 0.74
C LYS A 608 13.77 -1.04 0.68
N ILE A 609 13.57 -1.67 -0.48
CA ILE A 609 13.78 -3.11 -0.67
C ILE A 609 15.28 -3.43 -0.64
N LYS A 610 16.14 -2.66 -1.33
CA LYS A 610 17.61 -2.85 -1.25
C LYS A 610 18.15 -2.66 0.17
N LEU A 611 17.73 -1.62 0.90
CA LEU A 611 18.13 -1.40 2.29
C LEU A 611 17.71 -2.54 3.25
N GLN A 612 16.59 -3.23 2.99
CA GLN A 612 16.16 -4.39 3.79
C GLN A 612 16.93 -5.67 3.43
N VAL A 613 17.31 -5.84 2.15
CA VAL A 613 18.11 -6.98 1.69
C VAL A 613 19.57 -6.81 2.14
N GLU A 614 20.13 -5.60 2.02
CA GLU A 614 21.48 -5.28 2.48
C GLU A 614 21.61 -5.32 3.99
N LYS A 615 20.62 -4.84 4.78
CA LYS A 615 20.66 -5.01 6.25
C LYS A 615 20.61 -6.48 6.68
N LYS A 616 19.90 -7.35 5.95
CA LYS A 616 19.90 -8.80 6.21
C LYS A 616 21.24 -9.45 5.80
N HIS A 617 21.84 -9.03 4.69
CA HIS A 617 23.15 -9.53 4.26
C HIS A 617 24.31 -9.02 5.13
N PHE A 618 24.26 -7.79 5.61
CA PHE A 618 25.29 -7.22 6.48
C PHE A 618 25.28 -7.86 7.89
N ALA A 619 24.10 -8.19 8.43
CA ALA A 619 23.95 -8.85 9.73
C ALA A 619 24.34 -10.35 9.70
N LEU A 620 24.30 -11.00 8.54
CA LEU A 620 24.69 -12.41 8.38
C LEU A 620 26.17 -12.60 8.03
N ARG A 621 26.84 -11.60 7.45
CA ARG A 621 28.23 -11.74 6.95
C ARG A 621 29.34 -11.32 7.92
N TYR A 622 29.02 -10.65 9.05
CA TYR A 622 30.03 -10.16 10.01
C TYR A 622 29.76 -10.53 11.49
N ARG A 623 29.16 -11.70 11.76
CA ARG A 623 29.08 -12.25 13.12
C ARG A 623 30.34 -12.96 13.67
N PRO A 624 31.40 -13.29 12.89
CA PRO A 624 32.61 -13.88 13.49
C PRO A 624 33.71 -12.88 13.92
N CYS A 625 33.75 -11.64 13.44
CA CYS A 625 34.96 -10.80 13.58
C CYS A 625 34.97 -9.80 14.75
N LEU A 626 34.15 -9.99 15.78
CA LEU A 626 34.09 -9.08 16.95
C LEU A 626 34.40 -9.78 18.28
N LYS A 627 35.13 -10.90 18.27
CA LYS A 627 35.50 -11.62 19.50
C LYS A 627 36.91 -11.39 20.03
N ASP A 628 37.83 -10.80 19.27
CA ASP A 628 39.22 -10.73 19.70
C ASP A 628 39.85 -9.34 19.47
N ILE A 629 39.47 -8.33 20.28
CA ILE A 629 40.36 -7.19 20.54
C ILE A 629 40.19 -6.78 22.04
N PRO A 630 41.27 -6.79 22.84
CA PRO A 630 41.20 -6.42 24.25
C PRO A 630 41.01 -4.91 24.41
N TRP A 631 40.12 -4.52 25.33
CA TRP A 631 39.99 -3.14 25.77
C TRP A 631 41.23 -2.73 26.55
N THR A 632 41.99 -1.74 26.07
CA THR A 632 42.87 -0.94 26.91
C THR A 632 42.46 0.52 26.82
N SER A 633 42.03 1.01 27.97
CA SER A 633 41.73 2.40 28.30
C SER A 633 42.98 3.28 28.30
N VAL A 634 42.92 4.43 27.61
CA VAL A 634 43.37 5.76 28.09
C VAL A 634 42.45 6.81 27.48
#